data_AF-A0A165N6U4-F1
#
_entry.id   AF-A0A165N6U4-F1
#
_cell.length_a   1.000
_cell.length_b   1.000
_cell.length_c   1.000
_cell.angle_alpha   90.00
_cell.angle_beta   90.00
_cell.angle_gamma   90.00
#
_symmetry.space_group_name_H-M   'P 1'
#
loop_
_entity.id
_entity.type
_entity.pdbx_description
1 polymer ?
#
loop_
_entity_poly.entity_id
_entity_poly.type
_entity_poly.pdbx_seq_one_letter_code
_entity_poly.pdbx_strand_id
1 'polypeptide(L)'
;MEDFRVPNDGEPEHLLAEVVIPLRTSATHDGYWANAQELVEQLQLGPSRIDGPAKVFCRRGKYKHCFMRMSDANDVECQPSSLQISPELSIQITIEAVSNVCLQA
;
A
#
# COMPACT_ATOMS: atom_id res chain seq x y z
N MET A 1 14.63 0.73 28.61
CA MET A 1 13.78 1.17 27.48
C MET A 1 14.07 0.19 26.37
N GLU A 2 13.16 -0.76 26.15
CA GLU A 2 13.32 -1.79 25.13
C GLU A 2 13.06 -1.16 23.75
N ASP A 3 13.95 -1.42 22.79
CA ASP A 3 13.81 -0.95 21.42
C ASP A 3 12.90 -1.92 20.67
N PHE A 4 11.61 -1.60 20.58
CA PHE A 4 10.60 -2.43 19.91
C PHE A 4 10.71 -2.42 18.37
N ARG A 5 11.76 -1.83 17.80
CA ARG A 5 12.04 -1.83 16.36
C ARG A 5 12.66 -3.13 15.86
N VAL A 6 12.92 -4.10 16.73
CA VAL A 6 13.40 -5.43 16.32
C VAL A 6 12.23 -6.17 15.67
N PRO A 7 12.34 -6.64 14.41
CA PRO A 7 11.27 -7.39 13.77
C PRO A 7 11.00 -8.68 14.56
N ASN A 8 9.73 -8.95 14.88
CA ASN A 8 9.30 -10.25 15.42
C ASN A 8 9.60 -11.33 14.37
N ASP A 9 10.56 -12.21 14.64
CA ASP A 9 10.72 -13.58 14.10
C ASP A 9 10.35 -13.84 12.62
N GLY A 10 10.56 -12.87 11.72
CA GLY A 10 10.31 -13.02 10.27
C GLY A 10 8.86 -12.83 9.82
N GLU A 11 7.94 -12.48 10.71
CA GLU A 11 6.56 -12.14 10.33
C GLU A 11 6.45 -10.67 9.91
N PRO A 12 5.70 -10.35 8.84
CA PRO A 12 5.51 -8.97 8.41
C PRO A 12 4.76 -8.18 9.48
N GLU A 13 5.27 -6.98 9.81
CA GLU A 13 4.61 -6.09 10.74
C GLU A 13 3.26 -5.60 10.19
N HIS A 14 2.20 -5.75 11.00
CA HIS A 14 0.87 -5.27 10.65
C HIS A 14 0.66 -3.85 11.16
N LEU A 15 0.98 -2.87 10.31
CA LEU A 15 0.83 -1.45 10.61
C LEU A 15 -0.54 -0.91 10.16
N LEU A 16 -1.03 0.09 10.90
CA LEU A 16 -2.19 0.90 10.50
C LEU A 16 -1.73 2.27 10.02
N ALA A 17 -2.32 2.73 8.93
CA ALA A 17 -2.13 4.07 8.39
C ALA A 17 -3.49 4.72 8.19
N GLU A 18 -3.68 5.92 8.74
CA GLU A 18 -4.90 6.71 8.57
C GLU A 18 -4.70 7.73 7.46
N VAL A 19 -5.66 7.79 6.53
CA VAL A 19 -5.65 8.71 5.39
C VAL A 19 -7.05 9.27 5.18
N VAL A 20 -7.13 10.51 4.71
CA VAL A 20 -8.40 11.17 4.41
C VAL A 20 -8.51 11.36 2.89
N ILE A 21 -9.38 10.57 2.27
CA ILE A 21 -9.64 10.63 0.82
C ILE A 21 -11.14 10.54 0.52
N PRO A 22 -11.61 11.12 -0.60
CA PRO A 22 -12.99 10.93 -1.05
C PRO A 22 -13.28 9.46 -1.37
N LEU A 23 -14.45 8.98 -0.93
CA LEU A 23 -14.96 7.65 -1.24
C LEU A 23 -16.19 7.73 -2.13
N ARG A 24 -16.33 6.77 -3.04
CA ARG A 24 -17.52 6.59 -3.88
C ARG A 24 -18.28 5.37 -3.41
N THR A 25 -19.60 5.49 -3.28
CA THR A 25 -20.45 4.34 -2.94
C THR A 25 -20.41 3.30 -4.04
N SER A 26 -20.36 2.03 -3.65
CA SER A 26 -20.56 0.94 -4.60
C SER A 26 -22.04 0.67 -4.86
N ALA A 27 -22.40 0.40 -6.11
CA ALA A 27 -23.76 -0.02 -6.49
C ALA A 27 -23.96 -1.54 -6.41
N THR A 28 -22.89 -2.33 -6.29
CA THR A 28 -22.92 -3.80 -6.50
C THR A 28 -22.41 -4.63 -5.33
N HIS A 29 -21.84 -4.00 -4.30
CA HIS A 29 -21.34 -4.68 -3.11
C HIS A 29 -21.38 -3.74 -1.93
N ASP A 30 -21.42 -4.32 -0.72
CA ASP A 30 -21.22 -3.57 0.50
C ASP A 30 -19.78 -3.04 0.54
N GLY A 31 -19.65 -1.72 0.69
CA GLY A 31 -18.36 -1.02 0.73
C GLY A 31 -18.28 0.16 -0.22
N TYR A 32 -17.05 0.60 -0.45
CA TYR A 32 -16.77 1.84 -1.18
C TYR A 32 -15.65 1.64 -2.21
N TRP A 33 -15.51 2.63 -3.08
CA TRP A 33 -14.41 2.75 -4.02
C TRP A 33 -13.57 3.98 -3.69
N ALA A 34 -12.26 3.79 -3.59
CA ALA A 34 -11.28 4.85 -3.52
C ALA A 34 -10.49 4.95 -4.83
N ASN A 35 -10.01 6.15 -5.17
CA ASN A 35 -9.03 6.33 -6.23
C ASN A 35 -7.63 5.98 -5.69
N ALA A 36 -6.92 5.07 -6.36
CA ALA A 36 -5.56 4.68 -6.00
C ALA A 36 -4.61 5.89 -5.96
N GLN A 37 -4.75 6.84 -6.88
CA GLN A 37 -3.89 8.02 -6.94
C GLN A 37 -4.04 8.87 -5.67
N GLU A 38 -5.27 9.16 -5.26
CA GLU A 38 -5.56 9.95 -4.05
C GLU A 38 -5.06 9.25 -2.78
N LEU A 39 -5.23 7.92 -2.71
CA LEU A 39 -4.71 7.12 -1.61
C LEU A 39 -3.18 7.21 -1.52
N VAL A 40 -2.49 7.02 -2.65
CA VAL A 40 -1.03 7.03 -2.71
C VAL A 40 -0.48 8.40 -2.35
N GLU A 41 -1.09 9.48 -2.85
CA GLU A 41 -0.70 10.85 -2.52
C GLU A 41 -0.81 11.11 -1.01
N GLN A 42 -1.95 10.78 -0.39
CA GLN A 42 -2.13 10.97 1.05
C GLN A 42 -1.19 10.08 1.89
N LEU A 43 -0.98 8.83 1.47
CA LEU A 43 -0.08 7.92 2.16
C LEU A 43 1.37 8.42 2.14
N GLN A 44 1.83 8.95 0.99
CA GLN A 44 3.18 9.47 0.82
C GLN A 44 3.41 10.84 1.51
N LEU A 45 2.35 11.61 1.78
CA LEU A 45 2.41 12.83 2.59
C LEU A 45 2.44 12.54 4.10
N GLY A 46 1.93 11.39 4.52
CA GLY A 46 1.80 11.02 5.92
C GLY A 46 3.05 10.39 6.55
N PRO A 47 3.00 10.11 7.86
CA PRO A 47 4.09 9.41 8.57
C PRO A 47 4.29 7.97 8.10
N SER A 48 3.31 7.40 7.40
CA SER A 48 3.35 6.05 6.82
C SER A 48 3.94 6.03 5.41
N ARG A 49 4.77 7.03 5.08
CA ARG A 49 5.49 7.11 3.81
C ARG A 49 6.26 5.82 3.56
N ILE A 50 6.14 5.31 2.33
CA ILE A 50 6.90 4.14 1.90
C ILE A 50 8.16 4.66 1.22
N ASP A 51 9.33 4.32 1.78
CA ASP A 51 10.63 4.66 1.25
C ASP A 51 11.33 3.43 0.64
N GLY A 52 12.10 3.66 -0.42
CA GLY A 52 12.88 2.63 -1.10
C GLY A 52 12.10 1.84 -2.16
N PRO A 53 12.81 1.00 -2.94
CA PRO A 53 12.23 0.28 -4.06
C PRO A 53 11.22 -0.76 -3.58
N ALA A 54 9.95 -0.56 -3.96
CA ALA A 54 8.83 -1.35 -3.46
C ALA A 54 7.72 -1.49 -4.51
N LYS A 55 6.91 -2.55 -4.36
CA LYS A 55 5.63 -2.72 -5.05
C LYS A 55 4.52 -2.77 -4.02
N VAL A 56 3.45 -2.02 -4.25
CA VAL A 56 2.30 -1.97 -3.37
C VAL A 56 1.07 -2.49 -4.11
N PHE A 57 0.37 -3.41 -3.47
CA PHE A 57 -0.84 -4.01 -4.03
C PHE A 57 -1.87 -4.31 -2.95
N CYS A 58 -3.12 -4.42 -3.38
CA CYS A 58 -4.18 -5.05 -2.59
C CYS A 58 -4.52 -6.42 -3.19
N ARG A 59 -5.15 -7.28 -2.39
CA ARG A 59 -5.65 -8.59 -2.86
C ARG A 59 -7.09 -8.45 -3.34
N ARG A 60 -7.37 -9.01 -4.53
CA ARG A 60 -8.73 -9.18 -5.04
C ARG A 60 -8.96 -10.67 -5.31
N GLY A 61 -9.46 -11.37 -4.28
CA GLY A 61 -9.45 -12.83 -4.26
C GLY A 61 -8.02 -13.36 -4.40
N LYS A 62 -7.77 -14.19 -5.40
CA LYS A 62 -6.43 -14.76 -5.68
C LYS A 62 -5.46 -13.80 -6.39
N TYR A 63 -5.94 -12.68 -6.92
CA TYR A 63 -5.14 -11.78 -7.75
C TYR A 63 -4.50 -10.66 -6.93
N LYS A 64 -3.25 -10.31 -7.28
CA LYS A 64 -2.61 -9.08 -6.81
C LYS A 64 -3.01 -7.93 -7.73
N HIS A 65 -3.64 -6.91 -7.18
CA HIS A 65 -3.93 -5.67 -7.89
C HIS A 65 -2.87 -4.64 -7.51
N CYS A 66 -1.77 -4.61 -8.27
CA CYS A 66 -0.68 -3.66 -8.07
C CYS A 66 -1.12 -2.28 -8.56
N PHE A 67 -1.06 -1.28 -7.68
CA PHE A 67 -1.49 0.08 -7.99
C PHE A 67 -0.40 1.13 -7.78
N MET A 68 0.71 0.77 -7.13
CA MET A 68 1.83 1.67 -6.89
C MET A 68 3.17 0.91 -6.95
N ARG A 69 4.20 1.58 -7.48
CA ARG A 69 5.60 1.15 -7.46
C ARG A 69 6.48 2.32 -7.04
N MET A 70 7.51 2.02 -6.27
CA MET A 70 8.57 2.95 -5.87
C MET A 70 9.87 2.59 -6.58
N SER A 71 10.56 3.59 -7.12
CA SER A 71 11.94 3.45 -7.63
C SER A 71 12.97 3.52 -6.50
N ASP A 72 14.22 3.26 -6.83
CA ASP A 72 15.38 3.49 -5.96
C ASP A 72 15.63 4.98 -5.68
N ALA A 73 15.26 5.87 -6.60
CA ALA A 73 15.27 7.31 -6.43
C ALA A 73 14.06 7.85 -5.62
N ASN A 74 13.23 6.96 -5.06
CA ASN A 74 11.97 7.28 -4.38
C ASN A 74 10.92 7.95 -5.26
N ASP A 75 10.98 7.75 -6.58
CA ASP A 75 9.92 8.18 -7.49
C ASP A 75 8.71 7.25 -7.34
N VAL A 76 7.53 7.86 -7.27
CA VAL A 76 6.25 7.16 -7.13
C VAL A 76 5.62 6.99 -8.51
N GLU A 77 5.46 5.76 -8.96
CA GLU A 77 4.63 5.42 -10.10
C GLU A 77 3.30 4.85 -9.60
N CYS A 78 2.21 5.58 -9.80
CA CYS A 78 0.86 5.10 -9.51
C CYS A 78 0.04 4.98 -10.79
N GLN A 79 -0.69 3.87 -10.93
CA GLN A 79 -1.66 3.69 -12.00
C GLN A 79 -3.06 4.03 -11.47
N PRO A 80 -3.77 4.99 -12.08
CA PRO A 80 -5.12 5.33 -11.67
C PRO A 80 -6.03 4.09 -11.75
N SER A 81 -6.54 3.66 -10.61
CA SER A 81 -7.44 2.52 -10.52
C SER A 81 -8.40 2.67 -9.34
N SER A 82 -9.53 1.98 -9.40
CA SER A 82 -10.50 1.96 -8.31
C SER A 82 -10.14 0.84 -7.33
N LEU A 83 -9.90 1.20 -6.08
CA LEU A 83 -9.59 0.28 -4.98
C LEU A 83 -10.84 0.05 -4.14
N GLN A 84 -11.14 -1.22 -3.86
CA GLN A 84 -12.29 -1.59 -3.04
C GLN A 84 -11.96 -1.36 -1.56
N ILE A 85 -12.81 -0.63 -0.87
CA ILE A 85 -12.75 -0.35 0.56
C ILE A 85 -13.85 -1.13 1.25
N SER A 86 -13.52 -1.75 2.38
CA SER A 86 -14.50 -2.52 3.16
C SER A 86 -15.56 -1.60 3.79
N PRO A 87 -16.72 -2.14 4.20
CA PRO A 87 -17.74 -1.36 4.92
C PRO A 87 -17.22 -0.66 6.18
N GLU A 88 -16.18 -1.21 6.80
CA GLU A 88 -15.48 -0.66 7.98
C GLU A 88 -14.50 0.47 7.64
N LEU A 89 -14.56 1.01 6.41
CA LEU A 89 -13.68 2.09 5.92
C LEU A 89 -12.19 1.72 5.95
N SER A 90 -11.89 0.44 5.73
CA SER A 90 -10.53 -0.09 5.78
C SER A 90 -10.13 -0.74 4.45
N ILE A 91 -8.84 -0.69 4.13
CA ILE A 91 -8.23 -1.45 3.03
C ILE A 91 -6.91 -2.04 3.50
N GLN A 92 -6.72 -3.33 3.22
CA GLN A 92 -5.44 -3.98 3.43
C GLN A 92 -4.57 -3.83 2.17
N ILE A 93 -3.40 -3.23 2.36
CA ILE A 93 -2.35 -3.14 1.35
C ILE A 93 -1.16 -3.98 1.78
N THR A 94 -0.41 -4.49 0.81
CA THR A 94 0.83 -5.24 1.04
C THR A 94 1.96 -4.53 0.33
N ILE A 95 3.08 -4.35 1.03
CA ILE A 95 4.29 -3.73 0.53
C ILE A 95 5.31 -4.86 0.33
N GLU A 96 5.72 -5.09 -0.91
CA GLU A 96 6.78 -6.02 -1.25
C GLU A 96 8.04 -5.23 -1.63
N ALA A 97 9.11 -5.40 -0.86
CA ALA A 97 10.41 -4.86 -1.20
C ALA A 97 10.88 -5.44 -2.54
N VAL A 98 11.34 -4.58 -3.44
CA VAL A 98 11.96 -4.99 -4.69
C VAL A 98 13.45 -5.01 -4.45
N SER A 99 13.99 -6.19 -4.15
CA SER A 99 15.44 -6.35 -4.06
C SER A 99 16.03 -6.23 -5.47
N ASN A 100 16.75 -5.14 -5.71
CA ASN A 100 17.72 -5.07 -6.79
C ASN A 100 18.93 -5.90 -6.37
N VAL A 101 18.79 -7.23 -6.30
CA VAL A 101 19.96 -8.10 -6.30
C VAL A 101 20.51 -8.02 -7.71
N CYS A 102 21.35 -7.02 -7.96
CA CYS A 102 22.35 -7.13 -9.01
C CYS A 102 23.16 -8.39 -8.69
N LEU A 103 22.87 -9.48 -9.40
CA LEU A 103 23.79 -10.59 -9.54
C LEU A 103 25.09 -9.97 -10.07
N GLN A 104 26.07 -9.77 -9.19
CA GLN A 104 27.43 -9.50 -9.61
C GLN A 104 27.93 -10.79 -10.25
N ALA A 105 28.02 -10.76 -11.58
CA ALA A 105 28.74 -11.74 -12.38
C ALA A 105 30.24 -11.45 -12.34
#